data_AF-A0A7L4TQR7-F1
#
_entry.id   AF-A0A7L4TQR7-F1
#
_cell.length_a   1.000
_cell.length_b   1.000
_cell.length_c   1.000
_cell.angle_alpha   90.00
_cell.angle_beta   90.00
_cell.angle_gamma   90.00
#
_symmetry.space_group_name_H-M   'P 1'
#
loop_
_entity.id
_entity.type
_entity.pdbx_description
1 polymer ?
#
loop_
_entity_poly.entity_id
_entity_poly.type
_entity_poly.pdbx_seq_one_letter_code
_entity_poly.pdbx_strand_id
1 'polypeptide(L)'
;MSRTRIVKGKITEITGGTSRMYGNRIIINAGGRINYYAKRYTYGEPEEPPVKVFEDKIIQVNGHFYNRDGTYEGKIDESDFEGSVDDVYVCDGKSTQQDKNGDSFVTYNNAKLLKEKDVNIKHKEFANNSYLIYHEASTTGTRMTALWIAHTVNNALNSRYKRGKNTFNELFKTGYSSVEETSKLKTISTTSNFDIHCYARSAMISVLQGDSDPTNSSYFWDGLDLFTKKGELDHPKFKQYRSVTIEKDHLDSALDFWSIDTNKAKVNRNAVINPIFSKEEYALKNVEDGVILNENGVFSGARTKSQNNNAVHESLKSTGFISGTMFWTTFKI
;
A
#
# COMPACT_ATOMS: atom_id res chain seq x y z
N MET A 1 7.91 36.15 -16.56
CA MET A 1 9.00 35.17 -16.71
C MET A 1 9.91 35.60 -17.84
N SER A 2 11.13 36.06 -17.54
CA SER A 2 12.13 36.42 -18.57
C SER A 2 12.92 35.18 -18.99
N ARG A 3 13.00 34.92 -20.30
CA ARG A 3 13.87 33.86 -20.87
C ARG A 3 15.23 34.47 -21.20
N THR A 4 16.27 34.08 -20.47
CA THR A 4 17.66 34.45 -20.78
C THR A 4 18.15 33.64 -21.97
N ARG A 5 18.55 34.30 -23.07
CA ARG A 5 19.24 33.69 -24.22
C ARG A 5 20.72 34.02 -24.13
N ILE A 6 21.58 33.04 -24.30
CA ILE A 6 23.04 33.22 -24.35
C ILE A 6 23.45 33.13 -25.83
N VAL A 7 24.12 34.17 -26.34
CA VAL A 7 24.60 34.26 -27.73
C VAL A 7 26.11 34.53 -27.68
N LYS A 8 26.93 33.73 -28.36
CA LYS A 8 28.38 33.99 -28.51
C LYS A 8 28.64 34.74 -29.81
N GLY A 9 28.98 36.02 -29.71
CA GLY A 9 29.38 36.89 -30.81
C GLY A 9 29.99 38.18 -30.27
N LYS A 10 30.83 38.86 -31.06
CA LYS A 10 31.51 40.10 -30.64
C LYS A 10 30.45 41.18 -30.36
N ILE A 11 30.25 41.50 -29.08
CA ILE A 11 29.28 42.53 -28.65
C ILE A 11 29.81 43.89 -29.13
N THR A 12 29.04 44.56 -29.98
CA THR A 12 29.13 46.02 -30.13
C THR A 12 27.80 46.57 -29.64
N GLU A 13 27.83 47.18 -28.47
CA GLU A 13 26.65 47.67 -27.76
C GLU A 13 26.06 48.87 -28.50
N ILE A 14 24.77 48.81 -28.88
CA ILE A 14 24.02 50.00 -29.30
C ILE A 14 22.72 50.03 -28.50
N THR A 15 22.66 50.98 -27.59
CA THR A 15 21.54 51.31 -26.71
C THR A 15 20.34 51.82 -27.53
N GLY A 16 19.14 51.31 -27.24
CA GLY A 16 17.88 51.72 -27.89
C GLY A 16 17.37 53.07 -27.39
N GLY A 17 18.16 54.13 -27.57
CA GLY A 17 17.83 55.50 -27.17
C GLY A 17 17.98 56.50 -28.31
N THR A 18 17.35 57.67 -28.16
CA THR A 18 17.47 58.82 -29.07
C THR A 18 18.93 59.28 -29.14
N SER A 19 19.56 59.23 -30.31
CA SER A 19 20.89 59.82 -30.50
C SER A 19 20.77 61.30 -30.86
N ARG A 20 21.57 62.15 -30.20
CA ARG A 20 21.78 63.56 -30.58
C ARG A 20 23.16 63.67 -31.20
N MET A 21 23.23 64.08 -32.46
CA MET A 21 24.50 64.39 -33.14
C MET A 21 24.78 65.89 -33.00
N TYR A 22 25.97 66.24 -32.51
CA TYR A 22 26.47 67.62 -32.52
C TYR A 22 27.63 67.70 -33.52
N GLY A 23 27.45 68.49 -34.57
CA GLY A 23 28.51 68.84 -35.52
C GLY A 23 28.78 70.34 -35.44
N ASN A 24 30.05 70.74 -35.43
CA ASN A 24 30.45 72.14 -35.31
C ASN A 24 30.06 73.01 -36.53
N ARG A 25 29.54 72.42 -37.62
CA ARG A 25 28.93 73.12 -38.75
C ARG A 25 28.02 72.19 -39.54
N ILE A 26 26.74 72.51 -39.61
CA ILE A 26 25.76 71.81 -40.46
C ILE A 26 25.17 72.83 -41.42
N ILE A 27 25.39 72.67 -42.72
CA ILE A 27 24.66 73.42 -43.75
C ILE A 27 23.54 72.49 -44.23
N ILE A 28 22.30 72.79 -43.84
CA ILE A 28 21.12 72.04 -44.27
C ILE A 28 20.45 72.86 -45.37
N ASN A 29 20.65 72.47 -46.64
CA ASN A 29 20.05 73.16 -47.79
C ASN A 29 18.83 72.40 -48.32
N ALA A 30 17.99 71.89 -47.42
CA ALA A 30 16.77 71.18 -47.77
C ALA A 30 15.58 71.97 -47.25
N GLY A 31 14.83 72.61 -48.15
CA GLY A 31 13.59 73.35 -47.87
C GLY A 31 12.41 72.45 -47.48
N GLY A 32 12.65 71.36 -46.74
CA GLY A 32 11.64 70.37 -46.36
C GLY A 32 12.14 69.33 -45.35
N ARG A 33 11.20 68.57 -44.77
CA ARG A 33 11.44 67.58 -43.71
C ARG A 33 12.19 66.35 -44.27
N ILE A 34 13.31 65.96 -43.66
CA ILE A 34 14.08 64.77 -44.04
C ILE A 34 13.65 63.59 -43.14
N ASN A 35 13.09 62.54 -43.73
CA ASN A 35 12.76 61.29 -43.04
C ASN A 35 13.83 60.24 -43.33
N TYR A 36 14.56 59.81 -42.30
CA TYR A 36 15.49 58.68 -42.38
C TYR A 36 14.80 57.41 -41.90
N TYR A 37 14.68 56.41 -42.77
CA TYR A 37 14.21 55.07 -42.40
C TYR A 37 15.41 54.13 -42.27
N ALA A 38 15.50 53.41 -41.16
CA ALA A 38 16.57 52.44 -40.93
C ALA A 38 16.48 51.25 -41.89
N LYS A 39 17.62 50.68 -42.28
CA LYS A 39 17.68 49.47 -43.12
C LYS A 39 17.01 48.30 -42.40
N ARG A 40 16.17 47.55 -43.14
CA ARG A 40 15.56 46.30 -42.68
C ARG A 40 16.61 45.19 -42.72
N TYR A 41 16.77 44.47 -41.61
CA TYR A 41 17.64 43.29 -41.51
C TYR A 41 16.78 42.05 -41.23
N THR A 42 17.13 40.95 -41.87
CA THR A 42 16.53 39.62 -41.64
C THR A 42 17.47 38.82 -40.75
N TYR A 43 16.92 38.26 -39.67
CA TYR A 43 17.64 37.32 -38.81
C TYR A 43 17.57 35.93 -39.44
N GLY A 44 18.65 35.13 -39.32
CA GLY A 44 18.62 33.72 -39.71
C GLY A 44 17.65 32.92 -38.86
N GLU A 45 17.28 31.72 -39.33
CA GLU A 45 16.39 30.82 -38.62
C GLU A 45 16.89 30.55 -37.18
N PRO A 46 16.02 30.55 -36.17
CA PRO A 46 16.42 30.27 -34.80
C PRO A 46 17.01 28.86 -34.70
N GLU A 47 18.20 28.71 -34.12
CA GLU A 47 18.65 27.38 -33.68
C GLU A 47 17.67 26.84 -32.65
N GLU A 48 17.24 25.58 -32.86
CA GLU A 48 16.45 24.88 -31.87
C GLU A 48 17.24 24.79 -30.56
N PRO A 49 16.61 25.05 -29.41
CA PRO A 49 17.29 24.92 -28.13
C PRO A 49 17.83 23.50 -27.99
N PRO A 50 19.07 23.32 -27.47
CA PRO A 50 19.59 21.98 -27.22
C PRO A 50 18.60 21.24 -26.34
N VAL A 51 18.27 20.00 -26.74
CA VAL A 51 17.39 19.12 -25.99
C VAL A 51 17.93 19.03 -24.57
N LYS A 52 17.15 19.48 -23.58
CA LYS A 52 17.44 19.22 -22.17
C LYS A 52 17.32 17.72 -21.96
N VAL A 53 18.45 17.02 -22.06
CA VAL A 53 18.59 15.70 -21.46
C VAL A 53 18.52 15.97 -19.96
N PHE A 54 17.37 15.74 -19.36
CA PHE A 54 17.33 15.53 -17.92
C PHE A 54 18.16 14.27 -17.72
N GLU A 55 19.36 14.39 -17.17
CA GLU A 55 19.99 13.25 -16.50
C GLU A 55 19.01 12.89 -15.39
N ASP A 56 18.11 11.95 -15.66
CA ASP A 56 17.41 11.22 -14.61
C ASP A 56 18.53 10.76 -13.69
N LYS A 57 18.57 11.32 -12.49
CA LYS A 57 19.62 11.05 -11.51
C LYS A 57 19.55 9.55 -11.26
N ILE A 58 20.43 8.78 -11.91
CA ILE A 58 20.47 7.33 -11.74
C ILE A 58 20.88 7.12 -10.30
N ILE A 59 19.92 6.78 -9.45
CA ILE A 59 20.19 6.52 -8.04
C ILE A 59 20.88 5.17 -7.99
N GLN A 60 22.21 5.19 -7.87
CA GLN A 60 23.06 4.02 -7.69
C GLN A 60 23.01 3.61 -6.21
N VAL A 61 21.98 2.83 -5.86
CA VAL A 61 21.78 2.33 -4.49
C VAL A 61 21.79 0.82 -4.43
N ASN A 62 22.37 0.32 -3.35
CA ASN A 62 22.30 -1.08 -2.94
C ASN A 62 20.92 -1.40 -2.37
N GLY A 63 20.49 -2.65 -2.56
CA GLY A 63 19.24 -3.14 -1.99
C GLY A 63 18.51 -4.18 -2.84
N HIS A 64 17.30 -4.47 -2.42
CA HIS A 64 16.36 -5.38 -3.04
C HIS A 64 15.19 -4.61 -3.69
N PHE A 65 14.89 -4.91 -4.95
CA PHE A 65 13.94 -4.14 -5.75
C PHE A 65 12.71 -4.99 -6.07
N TYR A 66 11.54 -4.42 -5.83
CA TYR A 66 10.25 -5.05 -6.08
C TYR A 66 9.33 -4.13 -6.89
N ASN A 67 8.55 -4.71 -7.80
CA ASN A 67 7.43 -4.00 -8.40
C ASN A 67 6.27 -3.86 -7.41
N ARG A 68 5.37 -2.93 -7.69
CA ARG A 68 4.17 -2.67 -6.86
C ARG A 68 3.22 -3.88 -6.77
N ASP A 69 3.24 -4.77 -7.76
CA ASP A 69 2.52 -6.05 -7.76
C ASP A 69 3.16 -7.12 -6.85
N GLY A 70 4.31 -6.80 -6.25
CA GLY A 70 5.08 -7.70 -5.40
C GLY A 70 6.04 -8.62 -6.16
N THR A 71 6.21 -8.47 -7.47
CA THR A 71 7.21 -9.21 -8.23
C THR A 71 8.62 -8.75 -7.86
N TYR A 72 9.55 -9.68 -7.68
CA TYR A 72 10.95 -9.35 -7.37
C TYR A 72 11.73 -9.09 -8.66
N GLU A 73 12.33 -7.90 -8.76
CA GLU A 73 13.03 -7.46 -9.96
C GLU A 73 14.53 -7.77 -9.93
N GLY A 74 15.14 -7.69 -8.74
CA GLY A 74 16.54 -8.06 -8.53
C GLY A 74 17.17 -7.45 -7.28
N LYS A 75 18.49 -7.65 -7.17
CA LYS A 75 19.36 -7.17 -6.10
C LYS A 75 20.50 -6.35 -6.71
N ILE A 76 20.93 -5.29 -6.04
CA ILE A 76 22.22 -4.64 -6.27
C ILE A 76 23.06 -4.73 -5.00
N ASP A 77 24.34 -5.07 -5.17
CA ASP A 77 25.33 -5.24 -4.11
C ASP A 77 26.72 -4.83 -4.65
N GLU A 78 26.85 -3.54 -4.94
CA GLU A 78 28.05 -2.93 -5.48
C GLU A 78 28.75 -2.11 -4.39
N SER A 79 30.07 -2.22 -4.30
CA SER A 79 30.86 -1.55 -3.24
C SER A 79 30.74 -0.03 -3.29
N ASP A 80 30.51 0.51 -4.49
CA ASP A 80 30.58 1.95 -4.77
C ASP A 80 29.19 2.61 -4.72
N PHE A 81 28.13 1.83 -4.45
CA PHE A 81 26.75 2.30 -4.42
C PHE A 81 26.34 2.69 -2.99
N GLU A 82 25.49 3.71 -2.88
CA GLU A 82 24.99 4.17 -1.58
C GLU A 82 23.96 3.20 -0.98
N GLY A 83 23.65 3.35 0.32
CA GLY A 83 22.63 2.57 1.00
C GLY A 83 23.11 1.18 1.44
N SER A 84 22.18 0.37 1.95
CA SER A 84 22.47 -0.98 2.44
C SER A 84 21.94 -2.03 1.48
N VAL A 85 22.71 -3.11 1.29
CA VAL A 85 22.29 -4.31 0.55
C VAL A 85 20.98 -4.91 1.07
N ASP A 86 20.65 -4.69 2.35
CA ASP A 86 19.43 -5.18 2.98
C ASP A 86 18.24 -4.22 2.87
N ASP A 87 18.42 -3.03 2.31
CA ASP A 87 17.33 -2.07 2.12
C ASP A 87 16.36 -2.57 1.03
N VAL A 88 15.09 -2.21 1.17
CA VAL A 88 14.03 -2.65 0.25
C VAL A 88 13.44 -1.46 -0.48
N TYR A 89 13.32 -1.58 -1.80
CA TYR A 89 12.78 -0.55 -2.68
C TYR A 89 11.56 -1.08 -3.44
N VAL A 90 10.58 -0.21 -3.65
CA VAL A 90 9.55 -0.38 -4.69
C VAL A 90 9.99 0.37 -5.95
N CYS A 91 9.80 -0.20 -7.13
CA CYS A 91 10.17 0.39 -8.42
C CYS A 91 9.13 0.13 -9.51
N ASP A 92 9.32 0.80 -10.65
CA ASP A 92 8.53 0.65 -11.89
C ASP A 92 9.33 -0.20 -12.90
N GLY A 93 9.70 -1.40 -12.49
CA GLY A 93 10.51 -2.33 -13.28
C GLY A 93 11.98 -1.92 -13.41
N LYS A 94 12.67 -2.60 -14.31
CA LYS A 94 14.09 -2.39 -14.61
C LYS A 94 14.32 -1.98 -16.06
N SER A 95 15.39 -1.24 -16.28
CA SER A 95 15.89 -0.83 -17.60
C SER A 95 17.40 -1.05 -17.68
N THR A 96 17.91 -1.13 -18.90
CA THR A 96 19.35 -1.21 -19.15
C THR A 96 19.84 0.15 -19.60
N GLN A 97 20.90 0.65 -18.96
CA GLN A 97 21.57 1.91 -19.31
C GLN A 97 23.03 1.64 -19.64
N GLN A 98 23.66 2.53 -20.41
CA GLN A 98 25.09 2.47 -20.70
C GLN A 98 25.85 3.47 -19.82
N ASP A 99 27.00 3.06 -19.30
CA ASP A 99 27.90 3.95 -18.58
C ASP A 99 28.73 4.82 -19.55
N LYS A 100 29.64 5.65 -19.00
CA LYS A 100 30.51 6.53 -19.78
C LYS A 100 31.53 5.78 -20.65
N ASN A 101 31.75 4.49 -20.38
CA ASN A 101 32.65 3.61 -21.11
C ASN A 101 31.90 2.78 -22.18
N GLY A 102 30.56 2.87 -22.22
CA GLY A 102 29.69 2.10 -23.12
C GLY A 102 29.24 0.76 -22.54
N ASP A 103 29.59 0.45 -21.29
CA ASP A 103 29.22 -0.78 -20.62
C ASP A 103 27.76 -0.73 -20.16
N SER A 104 27.01 -1.79 -20.43
CA SER A 104 25.59 -1.87 -20.09
C SER A 104 25.39 -2.34 -18.66
N PHE A 105 24.59 -1.61 -17.88
CA PHE A 105 24.22 -1.95 -16.51
C PHE A 105 22.71 -1.82 -16.26
N VAL A 106 22.20 -2.62 -15.32
CA VAL A 106 20.78 -2.63 -14.97
C VAL A 106 20.48 -1.50 -13.97
N THR A 107 19.40 -0.78 -14.21
CA THR A 107 18.86 0.25 -13.31
C THR A 107 17.40 -0.03 -13.00
N TYR A 108 16.91 0.44 -11.86
CA TYR A 108 15.52 0.28 -11.44
C TYR A 108 14.81 1.63 -11.50
N ASN A 109 13.70 1.68 -12.22
CA ASN A 109 13.03 2.94 -12.53
C ASN A 109 12.23 3.42 -11.32
N ASN A 110 12.29 4.72 -11.01
CA ASN A 110 11.52 5.35 -9.93
C ASN A 110 11.63 4.63 -8.57
N ALA A 111 12.81 4.07 -8.25
CA ALA A 111 13.02 3.33 -7.02
C ALA A 111 12.76 4.21 -5.78
N LYS A 112 11.90 3.71 -4.88
CA LYS A 112 11.56 4.37 -3.61
C LYS A 112 11.83 3.42 -2.45
N LEU A 113 12.67 3.88 -1.52
CA LEU A 113 13.01 3.16 -0.30
C LEU A 113 11.77 2.97 0.58
N LEU A 114 11.51 1.73 0.99
CA LEU A 114 10.42 1.38 1.87
C LEU A 114 10.83 1.55 3.33
N LYS A 115 9.93 2.16 4.11
CA LYS A 115 10.15 2.47 5.52
C LYS A 115 8.96 2.04 6.35
N GLU A 116 9.24 1.50 7.53
CA GLU A 116 8.26 1.27 8.59
C GLU A 116 8.52 2.30 9.69
N LYS A 117 7.58 3.22 9.92
CA LYS A 117 7.71 4.31 10.91
C LYS A 117 9.04 5.07 10.78
N ASP A 118 9.33 5.53 9.56
CA ASP A 118 10.54 6.27 9.18
C ASP A 118 11.87 5.51 9.23
N VAL A 119 11.85 4.22 9.62
CA VAL A 119 13.02 3.34 9.62
C VAL A 119 13.01 2.45 8.37
N ASN A 120 14.15 2.34 7.68
CA ASN A 120 14.28 1.44 6.52
C ASN A 120 13.94 0.00 6.95
N ILE A 121 12.95 -0.61 6.30
CA ILE A 121 12.65 -2.01 6.54
C ILE A 121 13.76 -2.87 5.94
N LYS A 122 14.24 -3.87 6.69
CA LYS A 122 15.25 -4.80 6.20
C LYS A 122 14.61 -5.91 5.38
N HIS A 123 15.30 -6.38 4.34
CA HIS A 123 14.79 -7.37 3.40
C HIS A 123 14.27 -8.64 4.06
N LYS A 124 15.01 -9.15 5.04
CA LYS A 124 14.59 -10.31 5.84
C LYS A 124 13.26 -10.07 6.57
N GLU A 125 13.06 -8.88 7.13
CA GLU A 125 11.81 -8.52 7.83
C GLU A 125 10.67 -8.31 6.84
N PHE A 126 10.91 -7.63 5.72
CA PHE A 126 9.94 -7.49 4.64
C PHE A 126 9.47 -8.85 4.12
N ALA A 127 10.40 -9.78 3.87
CA ALA A 127 10.10 -11.13 3.39
C ALA A 127 9.37 -11.98 4.44
N ASN A 128 9.66 -11.79 5.73
CA ASN A 128 8.96 -12.48 6.83
C ASN A 128 7.56 -11.91 7.05
N ASN A 129 7.39 -10.58 7.06
CA ASN A 129 6.08 -9.93 7.16
C ASN A 129 5.18 -10.35 5.99
N SER A 130 5.72 -10.38 4.77
CA SER A 130 5.00 -10.89 3.60
C SER A 130 4.61 -12.36 3.74
N TYR A 131 5.49 -13.21 4.30
CA TYR A 131 5.15 -14.60 4.60
C TYR A 131 3.98 -14.72 5.58
N LEU A 132 3.99 -13.92 6.64
CA LEU A 132 2.94 -13.90 7.65
C LEU A 132 1.59 -13.44 7.07
N ILE A 133 1.59 -12.40 6.22
CA ILE A 133 0.39 -11.97 5.48
C ILE A 133 -0.15 -13.10 4.60
N TYR A 134 0.72 -13.76 3.84
CA TYR A 134 0.35 -14.92 3.01
C TYR A 134 -0.31 -16.02 3.87
N HIS A 135 0.30 -16.36 5.00
CA HIS A 135 -0.16 -17.44 5.85
C HIS A 135 -1.52 -17.12 6.51
N GLU A 136 -1.78 -15.85 6.83
CA GLU A 136 -3.04 -15.38 7.41
C GLU A 136 -4.15 -15.19 6.37
N ALA A 137 -3.81 -14.88 5.11
CA ALA A 137 -4.79 -14.77 4.02
C ALA A 137 -5.45 -16.11 3.64
N SER A 138 -5.05 -17.22 4.27
CA SER A 138 -5.49 -18.60 4.02
C SER A 138 -5.13 -19.14 2.63
N THR A 139 -5.34 -20.44 2.43
CA THR A 139 -5.23 -21.11 1.13
C THR A 139 -6.27 -20.64 0.10
N THR A 140 -7.26 -19.85 0.53
CA THR A 140 -8.24 -19.18 -0.35
C THR A 140 -7.88 -17.72 -0.64
N GLY A 141 -6.70 -17.28 -0.19
CA GLY A 141 -6.24 -15.91 -0.26
C GLY A 141 -6.21 -15.35 -1.68
N THR A 142 -6.83 -14.18 -1.83
CA THR A 142 -6.77 -13.37 -3.05
C THR A 142 -5.87 -12.15 -2.81
N ARG A 143 -5.60 -11.38 -3.86
CA ARG A 143 -4.95 -10.07 -3.73
C ARG A 143 -5.66 -9.18 -2.70
N MET A 144 -6.99 -9.17 -2.72
CA MET A 144 -7.79 -8.36 -1.80
C MET A 144 -7.69 -8.87 -0.36
N THR A 145 -7.70 -10.18 -0.13
CA THR A 145 -7.54 -10.74 1.22
C THR A 145 -6.18 -10.38 1.81
N ALA A 146 -5.10 -10.53 1.03
CA ALA A 146 -3.76 -10.15 1.48
C ALA A 146 -3.67 -8.66 1.82
N LEU A 147 -4.26 -7.80 0.98
CA LEU A 147 -4.34 -6.36 1.20
C LEU A 147 -5.10 -6.05 2.51
N TRP A 148 -6.26 -6.66 2.71
CA TRP A 148 -7.06 -6.47 3.92
C TRP A 148 -6.34 -6.95 5.18
N ILE A 149 -5.67 -8.10 5.15
CA ILE A 149 -4.87 -8.59 6.28
C ILE A 149 -3.77 -7.58 6.63
N ALA A 150 -2.99 -7.13 5.63
CA ALA A 150 -1.91 -6.18 5.86
C ALA A 150 -2.43 -4.87 6.47
N HIS A 151 -3.47 -4.27 5.90
CA HIS A 151 -4.04 -3.02 6.43
C HIS A 151 -4.71 -3.22 7.81
N THR A 152 -5.33 -4.37 8.08
CA THR A 152 -5.87 -4.69 9.42
C THR A 152 -4.76 -4.71 10.48
N VAL A 153 -3.60 -5.30 10.15
CA VAL A 153 -2.43 -5.33 11.04
C VAL A 153 -1.88 -3.91 11.25
N ASN A 154 -1.82 -3.10 10.19
CA ASN A 154 -1.40 -1.70 10.28
C ASN A 154 -2.33 -0.89 11.21
N ASN A 155 -3.64 -1.07 11.08
CA ASN A 155 -4.62 -0.43 11.95
C ASN A 155 -4.47 -0.85 13.42
N ALA A 156 -4.22 -2.15 13.67
CA ALA A 156 -3.94 -2.62 15.02
C ALA A 156 -2.65 -2.01 15.61
N LEU A 157 -1.57 -1.92 14.82
CA LEU A 157 -0.32 -1.27 15.24
C LEU A 157 -0.46 0.21 15.57
N ASN A 158 -1.36 0.91 14.90
CA ASN A 158 -1.65 2.32 15.10
C ASN A 158 -2.79 2.57 16.10
N SER A 159 -3.21 1.54 16.83
CA SER A 159 -4.26 1.64 17.85
C SER A 159 -3.80 1.04 19.18
N ARG A 160 -4.73 0.95 20.14
CA ARG A 160 -4.52 0.25 21.41
C ARG A 160 -4.27 -1.26 21.25
N TYR A 161 -4.60 -1.83 20.09
CA TYR A 161 -4.46 -3.27 19.83
C TYR A 161 -3.05 -3.69 19.44
N LYS A 162 -2.09 -2.75 19.44
CA LYS A 162 -0.67 -3.00 19.13
C LYS A 162 0.06 -3.89 20.13
N ARG A 163 -0.54 -4.23 21.29
CA ARG A 163 0.07 -5.09 22.32
C ARG A 163 1.48 -4.65 22.75
N GLY A 164 1.70 -3.34 22.83
CA GLY A 164 3.00 -2.73 23.14
C GLY A 164 4.06 -2.87 22.05
N LYS A 165 3.69 -3.33 20.84
CA LYS A 165 4.59 -3.52 19.70
C LYS A 165 4.60 -2.31 18.79
N ASN A 166 5.71 -2.16 18.06
CA ASN A 166 5.91 -1.02 17.18
C ASN A 166 6.06 -1.43 15.71
N THR A 167 6.43 -2.67 15.42
CA THR A 167 6.56 -3.16 14.04
C THR A 167 5.55 -4.27 13.74
N PHE A 168 5.24 -4.44 12.45
CA PHE A 168 4.49 -5.57 11.89
C PHE A 168 5.04 -6.89 12.39
N ASN A 169 6.37 -7.02 12.32
CA ASN A 169 7.06 -8.25 12.67
C ASN A 169 6.85 -8.61 14.15
N GLU A 170 6.99 -7.62 15.03
CA GLU A 170 6.78 -7.80 16.46
C GLU A 170 5.33 -8.15 16.79
N LEU A 171 4.35 -7.49 16.16
CA LEU A 171 2.93 -7.72 16.44
C LEU A 171 2.49 -9.12 16.00
N PHE A 172 2.85 -9.53 14.77
CA PHE A 172 2.58 -10.88 14.28
C PHE A 172 3.18 -11.97 15.15
N LYS A 173 4.34 -11.71 15.77
CA LYS A 173 4.98 -12.66 16.69
C LYS A 173 4.27 -12.81 18.03
N THR A 174 3.33 -11.95 18.38
CA THR A 174 2.47 -12.15 19.55
C THR A 174 1.33 -13.14 19.25
N GLY A 175 0.44 -13.39 20.22
CA GLY A 175 -0.83 -14.10 19.96
C GLY A 175 -1.88 -13.26 19.19
N TYR A 176 -1.44 -12.27 18.40
CA TYR A 176 -2.31 -11.49 17.51
C TYR A 176 -2.59 -12.27 16.22
N SER A 177 -1.60 -13.05 15.79
CA SER A 177 -1.71 -14.03 14.73
C SER A 177 -1.73 -15.44 15.31
N SER A 178 -2.48 -16.34 14.66
CA SER A 178 -2.55 -17.75 15.00
C SER A 178 -1.51 -18.61 14.27
N VAL A 179 -0.58 -17.98 13.52
CA VAL A 179 0.51 -18.70 12.86
C VAL A 179 1.37 -19.41 13.91
N GLU A 180 1.67 -20.67 13.68
CA GLU A 180 2.55 -21.47 14.55
C GLU A 180 3.93 -20.83 14.71
N GLU A 181 4.53 -20.91 15.90
CA GLU A 181 5.81 -20.24 16.22
C GLU A 181 6.94 -20.58 15.24
N THR A 182 7.02 -21.82 14.78
CA THR A 182 8.02 -22.25 13.79
C THR A 182 7.77 -21.63 12.41
N SER A 183 6.52 -21.39 12.04
CA SER A 183 6.15 -20.73 10.79
C SER A 183 6.35 -19.22 10.85
N LYS A 184 6.28 -18.60 12.03
CA LYS A 184 6.55 -17.16 12.21
C LYS A 184 7.97 -16.73 11.85
N LEU A 185 8.91 -17.67 11.70
CA LEU A 185 10.30 -17.39 11.31
C LEU A 185 10.58 -17.57 9.81
N LYS A 186 9.62 -18.08 9.03
CA LYS A 186 9.79 -18.36 7.60
C LYS A 186 9.67 -17.09 6.76
N THR A 187 10.28 -17.11 5.59
CA THR A 187 10.27 -15.97 4.65
C THR A 187 9.78 -16.42 3.28
N ILE A 188 9.21 -15.49 2.51
CA ILE A 188 8.96 -15.73 1.09
C ILE A 188 10.29 -15.60 0.34
N SER A 189 10.68 -16.63 -0.41
CA SER A 189 11.85 -16.58 -1.30
C SER A 189 11.70 -15.49 -2.36
N THR A 190 12.80 -14.79 -2.66
CA THR A 190 12.89 -13.83 -3.78
C THR A 190 12.66 -14.47 -5.13
N THR A 191 12.96 -15.76 -5.28
CA THR A 191 12.72 -16.52 -6.52
C THR A 191 11.28 -16.98 -6.69
N SER A 192 10.42 -16.80 -5.68
CA SER A 192 9.05 -17.28 -5.74
C SER A 192 8.12 -16.24 -6.36
N ASN A 193 7.55 -16.60 -7.50
CA ASN A 193 6.61 -15.80 -8.29
C ASN A 193 5.20 -16.41 -8.31
N PHE A 194 4.84 -17.21 -7.30
CA PHE A 194 3.45 -17.62 -7.15
C PHE A 194 2.59 -16.39 -6.83
N ASP A 195 1.43 -16.29 -7.48
CA ASP A 195 0.50 -15.16 -7.34
C ASP A 195 0.27 -14.77 -5.87
N ILE A 196 0.01 -15.75 -5.00
CA ILE A 196 -0.28 -15.49 -3.58
C ILE A 196 0.91 -14.89 -2.82
N HIS A 197 2.14 -15.22 -3.24
CA HIS A 197 3.35 -14.62 -2.67
C HIS A 197 3.56 -13.19 -3.19
N CYS A 198 3.30 -12.95 -4.47
CA CYS A 198 3.28 -11.60 -5.03
C CYS A 198 2.22 -10.73 -4.35
N TYR A 199 1.01 -11.25 -4.15
CA TYR A 199 -0.08 -10.55 -3.44
C TYR A 199 0.31 -10.14 -2.03
N ALA A 200 0.97 -11.02 -1.27
CA ALA A 200 1.39 -10.71 0.08
C ALA A 200 2.50 -9.63 0.13
N ARG A 201 3.47 -9.69 -0.80
CA ARG A 201 4.50 -8.64 -0.95
C ARG A 201 3.88 -7.32 -1.39
N SER A 202 2.94 -7.34 -2.34
CA SER A 202 2.18 -6.17 -2.80
C SER A 202 1.41 -5.52 -1.67
N ALA A 203 0.75 -6.31 -0.82
CA ALA A 203 0.03 -5.83 0.34
C ALA A 203 0.95 -5.14 1.36
N MET A 204 2.14 -5.72 1.63
CA MET A 204 3.14 -5.10 2.49
C MET A 204 3.65 -3.77 1.89
N ILE A 205 3.95 -3.74 0.59
CA ILE A 205 4.35 -2.52 -0.12
C ILE A 205 3.26 -1.45 0.00
N SER A 206 2.00 -1.82 -0.18
CA SER A 206 0.86 -0.90 -0.09
C SER A 206 0.79 -0.20 1.27
N VAL A 207 0.94 -0.95 2.36
CA VAL A 207 0.99 -0.38 3.72
C VAL A 207 2.21 0.53 3.91
N LEU A 208 3.40 0.10 3.49
CA LEU A 208 4.64 0.86 3.66
C LEU A 208 4.69 2.14 2.80
N GLN A 209 3.94 2.18 1.71
CA GLN A 209 3.75 3.39 0.88
C GLN A 209 2.65 4.32 1.42
N GLY A 210 1.91 3.91 2.46
CA GLY A 210 0.80 4.69 3.01
C GLY A 210 -0.40 4.77 2.06
N ASP A 211 -0.63 3.72 1.26
CA ASP A 211 -1.80 3.63 0.40
C ASP A 211 -3.10 3.59 1.24
N SER A 212 -4.23 3.86 0.60
CA SER A 212 -5.55 3.86 1.26
C SER A 212 -5.88 2.51 1.90
N ASP A 213 -6.37 2.55 3.14
CA ASP A 213 -6.91 1.40 3.86
C ASP A 213 -8.29 1.00 3.29
N PRO A 214 -8.46 -0.21 2.73
CA PRO A 214 -9.75 -0.67 2.20
C PRO A 214 -10.63 -1.37 3.24
N THR A 215 -10.18 -1.53 4.50
CA THR A 215 -10.78 -2.43 5.48
C THR A 215 -11.89 -1.84 6.33
N ASN A 216 -12.20 -0.56 6.11
CA ASN A 216 -13.07 0.25 6.97
C ASN A 216 -12.62 0.21 8.44
N SER A 217 -11.32 0.41 8.68
CA SER A 217 -10.72 0.43 10.03
C SER A 217 -10.91 -0.86 10.82
N SER A 218 -10.68 -2.01 10.17
CA SER A 218 -10.61 -3.30 10.87
C SER A 218 -9.37 -3.37 11.77
N TYR A 219 -9.49 -4.09 12.87
CA TYR A 219 -8.41 -4.41 13.81
C TYR A 219 -8.19 -5.91 13.99
N PHE A 220 -9.10 -6.76 13.52
CA PHE A 220 -9.00 -8.22 13.66
C PHE A 220 -9.60 -8.94 12.46
N TRP A 221 -9.31 -10.23 12.33
CA TRP A 221 -9.89 -11.11 11.31
C TRP A 221 -10.05 -12.54 11.82
N ASP A 222 -10.96 -13.31 11.21
CA ASP A 222 -11.20 -14.72 11.51
C ASP A 222 -11.61 -15.50 10.26
N GLY A 223 -11.26 -16.78 10.25
CA GLY A 223 -11.60 -17.68 9.16
C GLY A 223 -12.91 -18.43 9.36
N LEU A 224 -13.00 -19.60 8.70
CA LEU A 224 -14.14 -20.51 8.78
C LEU A 224 -14.50 -20.93 10.22
N ASP A 225 -13.52 -21.01 11.11
CA ASP A 225 -13.72 -21.56 12.45
C ASP A 225 -14.64 -20.70 13.34
N LEU A 226 -14.83 -19.41 12.98
CA LEU A 226 -15.90 -18.56 13.52
C LEU A 226 -17.28 -19.23 13.40
N PHE A 227 -17.56 -19.79 12.23
CA PHE A 227 -18.87 -20.29 11.85
C PHE A 227 -19.12 -21.73 12.27
N THR A 228 -18.09 -22.48 12.65
CA THR A 228 -18.18 -23.94 12.77
C THR A 228 -17.97 -24.46 14.18
N LYS A 229 -18.05 -23.59 15.20
CA LYS A 229 -18.03 -24.05 16.60
C LYS A 229 -19.30 -24.84 16.90
N LYS A 230 -19.16 -25.90 17.70
CA LYS A 230 -20.26 -26.81 18.04
C LYS A 230 -21.35 -26.08 18.86
N GLY A 231 -20.96 -25.36 19.91
CA GLY A 231 -21.88 -24.49 20.64
C GLY A 231 -22.06 -23.15 19.93
N GLU A 232 -23.25 -22.57 20.08
CA GLU A 232 -23.71 -21.37 19.37
C GLU A 232 -22.81 -20.15 19.66
N LEU A 233 -22.40 -19.95 20.92
CA LEU A 233 -21.56 -18.81 21.34
C LEU A 233 -20.18 -19.24 21.83
N ASP A 234 -19.66 -20.36 21.31
CA ASP A 234 -18.40 -20.96 21.78
C ASP A 234 -17.15 -20.29 21.22
N HIS A 235 -17.27 -19.54 20.11
CA HIS A 235 -16.12 -18.87 19.51
C HIS A 235 -15.47 -17.88 20.50
N PRO A 236 -14.13 -17.82 20.61
CA PRO A 236 -13.44 -16.96 21.59
C PRO A 236 -13.89 -15.49 21.58
N LYS A 237 -14.27 -14.94 20.43
CA LYS A 237 -14.81 -13.58 20.35
C LYS A 237 -16.02 -13.33 21.23
N PHE A 238 -16.96 -14.26 21.28
CA PHE A 238 -18.14 -14.10 22.13
C PHE A 238 -17.77 -14.14 23.62
N LYS A 239 -16.56 -14.59 23.98
CA LYS A 239 -16.01 -14.52 25.36
C LYS A 239 -15.17 -13.26 25.60
N GLN A 240 -14.53 -12.74 24.56
CA GLN A 240 -13.62 -11.59 24.63
C GLN A 240 -14.36 -10.25 24.52
N TYR A 241 -15.51 -10.23 23.85
CA TYR A 241 -16.28 -9.02 23.56
C TYR A 241 -17.70 -9.15 24.10
N ARG A 242 -18.30 -8.02 24.45
CA ARG A 242 -19.64 -7.93 25.06
C ARG A 242 -20.72 -8.41 24.11
N SER A 243 -20.56 -8.11 22.82
CA SER A 243 -21.37 -8.68 21.75
C SER A 243 -20.57 -8.73 20.45
N VAL A 244 -21.00 -9.58 19.53
CA VAL A 244 -20.49 -9.66 18.16
C VAL A 244 -21.64 -9.44 17.20
N THR A 245 -21.48 -8.48 16.30
CA THR A 245 -22.45 -8.11 15.27
C THR A 245 -21.85 -8.39 13.89
N ILE A 246 -22.61 -9.06 13.02
CA ILE A 246 -22.23 -9.30 11.62
C ILE A 246 -23.29 -8.63 10.74
N GLU A 247 -22.87 -7.63 9.97
CA GLU A 247 -23.71 -6.98 8.97
C GLU A 247 -24.22 -7.97 7.93
N LYS A 248 -25.44 -7.73 7.44
CA LYS A 248 -26.16 -8.62 6.52
C LYS A 248 -25.32 -9.05 5.33
N ASP A 249 -24.79 -8.09 4.59
CA ASP A 249 -24.04 -8.37 3.36
C ASP A 249 -22.79 -9.22 3.64
N HIS A 250 -22.17 -9.05 4.81
CA HIS A 250 -20.99 -9.82 5.21
C HIS A 250 -21.37 -11.24 5.62
N LEU A 251 -22.48 -11.41 6.35
CA LEU A 251 -22.99 -12.72 6.73
C LEU A 251 -23.44 -13.50 5.49
N ASP A 252 -24.25 -12.89 4.63
CA ASP A 252 -24.75 -13.52 3.41
C ASP A 252 -23.60 -13.95 2.50
N SER A 253 -22.61 -13.08 2.31
CA SER A 253 -21.38 -13.40 1.54
C SER A 253 -20.60 -14.56 2.16
N ALA A 254 -20.50 -14.62 3.48
CA ALA A 254 -19.80 -15.71 4.16
C ALA A 254 -20.54 -17.04 3.99
N LEU A 255 -21.86 -17.06 4.16
CA LEU A 255 -22.68 -18.25 3.99
C LEU A 255 -22.64 -18.75 2.54
N ASP A 256 -22.71 -17.85 1.55
CA ASP A 256 -22.57 -18.20 0.13
C ASP A 256 -21.19 -18.77 -0.16
N PHE A 257 -20.13 -18.12 0.30
CA PHE A 257 -18.75 -18.58 0.09
C PHE A 257 -18.53 -20.00 0.65
N TRP A 258 -19.03 -20.27 1.87
CA TRP A 258 -18.88 -21.56 2.53
C TRP A 258 -19.90 -22.62 2.09
N SER A 259 -20.96 -22.25 1.39
CA SER A 259 -21.85 -23.22 0.74
C SER A 259 -21.14 -24.02 -0.36
N ILE A 260 -20.09 -23.44 -0.96
CA ILE A 260 -19.32 -24.05 -2.03
C ILE A 260 -18.33 -25.07 -1.44
N ASP A 261 -18.50 -26.35 -1.77
CA ASP A 261 -17.69 -27.44 -1.21
C ASP A 261 -16.19 -27.30 -1.47
N THR A 262 -15.80 -26.77 -2.63
CA THR A 262 -14.38 -26.56 -2.95
C THR A 262 -13.74 -25.47 -2.08
N ASN A 263 -14.51 -24.48 -1.60
CA ASN A 263 -14.01 -23.48 -0.67
C ASN A 263 -13.82 -24.08 0.73
N LYS A 264 -14.84 -24.81 1.25
CA LYS A 264 -14.71 -25.55 2.51
C LYS A 264 -13.53 -26.50 2.48
N ALA A 265 -13.37 -27.27 1.40
CA ALA A 265 -12.31 -28.28 1.27
C ALA A 265 -10.89 -27.71 1.39
N LYS A 266 -10.68 -26.44 1.02
CA LYS A 266 -9.37 -25.75 1.16
C LYS A 266 -8.99 -25.46 2.61
N VAL A 267 -9.97 -25.44 3.53
CA VAL A 267 -9.78 -25.14 4.95
C VAL A 267 -10.17 -26.34 5.83
N ASN A 268 -11.42 -26.78 5.76
CA ASN A 268 -11.93 -27.99 6.40
C ASN A 268 -13.16 -28.52 5.63
N ARG A 269 -12.98 -29.63 4.90
CA ARG A 269 -14.03 -30.26 4.06
C ARG A 269 -15.28 -30.66 4.85
N ASN A 270 -15.12 -31.03 6.12
CA ASN A 270 -16.20 -31.56 6.95
C ASN A 270 -16.80 -30.50 7.89
N ALA A 271 -16.45 -29.24 7.69
CA ALA A 271 -17.00 -28.13 8.45
C ALA A 271 -18.52 -28.04 8.28
N VAL A 272 -19.23 -27.95 9.41
CA VAL A 272 -20.67 -27.67 9.47
C VAL A 272 -20.83 -26.27 10.05
N ILE A 273 -21.51 -25.40 9.31
CA ILE A 273 -21.83 -24.05 9.78
C ILE A 273 -22.89 -24.17 10.88
N ASN A 274 -22.68 -23.46 11.98
CA ASN A 274 -23.60 -23.41 13.09
C ASN A 274 -24.92 -22.74 12.64
N PRO A 275 -26.09 -23.37 12.88
CA PRO A 275 -27.39 -22.87 12.40
C PRO A 275 -27.77 -21.46 12.84
N ILE A 276 -27.12 -20.91 13.87
CA ILE A 276 -27.36 -19.51 14.26
C ILE A 276 -26.93 -18.52 13.17
N PHE A 277 -25.96 -18.90 12.35
CA PHE A 277 -25.54 -18.12 11.19
C PHE A 277 -26.45 -18.51 10.02
N SER A 278 -27.50 -17.73 9.81
CA SER A 278 -28.50 -17.97 8.78
C SER A 278 -28.82 -16.70 8.02
N LYS A 279 -29.23 -16.86 6.75
CA LYS A 279 -29.84 -15.78 5.97
C LYS A 279 -31.28 -15.49 6.42
N GLU A 280 -31.92 -16.47 7.05
CA GLU A 280 -33.27 -16.33 7.59
C GLU A 280 -33.24 -15.51 8.87
N GLU A 281 -34.11 -14.51 8.90
CA GLU A 281 -34.27 -13.65 10.07
C GLU A 281 -34.96 -14.39 11.21
N TYR A 282 -34.60 -14.02 12.43
CA TYR A 282 -35.24 -14.49 13.62
C TYR A 282 -35.17 -13.43 14.73
N ALA A 283 -36.27 -13.32 15.46
CA ALA A 283 -36.36 -12.53 16.67
C ALA A 283 -35.39 -13.06 17.74
N LEU A 284 -35.20 -12.27 18.80
CA LEU A 284 -34.31 -12.58 19.92
C LEU A 284 -34.58 -13.99 20.47
N LYS A 285 -33.55 -14.84 20.48
CA LYS A 285 -33.59 -16.21 20.99
C LYS A 285 -32.61 -16.36 22.15
N ASN A 286 -33.03 -17.06 23.19
CA ASN A 286 -32.13 -17.54 24.22
C ASN A 286 -31.40 -18.79 23.71
N VAL A 287 -30.09 -18.79 23.89
CA VAL A 287 -29.22 -19.93 23.62
C VAL A 287 -28.62 -20.43 24.93
N GLU A 288 -27.88 -21.54 24.89
CA GLU A 288 -27.32 -22.17 26.09
C GLU A 288 -26.61 -21.15 27.00
N ASP A 289 -25.82 -20.26 26.41
CA ASP A 289 -24.94 -19.35 27.13
C ASP A 289 -25.15 -17.86 26.84
N GLY A 290 -26.33 -17.48 26.33
CA GLY A 290 -26.54 -16.10 25.93
C GLY A 290 -27.82 -15.85 25.16
N VAL A 291 -27.75 -14.81 24.34
CA VAL A 291 -28.81 -14.44 23.40
C VAL A 291 -28.24 -14.23 22.02
N ILE A 292 -29.05 -14.57 21.02
CA ILE A 292 -28.79 -14.28 19.61
C ILE A 292 -30.00 -13.58 18.99
N LEU A 293 -29.73 -12.79 17.96
CA LEU A 293 -30.72 -12.09 17.16
C LEU A 293 -30.25 -12.09 15.71
N ASN A 294 -31.17 -12.21 14.76
CA ASN A 294 -30.90 -11.91 13.35
C ASN A 294 -32.09 -11.13 12.80
N GLU A 295 -32.07 -9.81 12.93
CA GLU A 295 -33.19 -8.95 12.54
C GLU A 295 -32.69 -7.95 11.50
N ASN A 296 -33.51 -7.71 10.46
CA ASN A 296 -33.09 -6.94 9.28
C ASN A 296 -31.80 -7.49 8.64
N GLY A 297 -31.61 -8.81 8.74
CA GLY A 297 -30.44 -9.58 8.33
C GLY A 297 -29.13 -9.26 9.08
N VAL A 298 -29.17 -8.52 10.19
CA VAL A 298 -27.99 -8.28 11.03
C VAL A 298 -27.94 -9.31 12.15
N PHE A 299 -26.95 -10.20 12.10
CA PHE A 299 -26.71 -11.14 13.18
C PHE A 299 -26.07 -10.44 14.38
N SER A 300 -26.55 -10.73 15.58
CA SER A 300 -25.96 -10.30 16.85
C SER A 300 -25.93 -11.47 17.83
N GLY A 301 -24.81 -11.67 18.51
CA GLY A 301 -24.68 -12.65 19.59
C GLY A 301 -23.97 -12.06 20.81
N ALA A 302 -24.48 -12.36 22.00
CA ALA A 302 -23.92 -11.92 23.26
C ALA A 302 -24.06 -13.03 24.31
N ARG A 303 -22.95 -13.43 24.96
CA ARG A 303 -23.04 -14.34 26.11
C ARG A 303 -23.67 -13.58 27.27
N THR A 304 -24.40 -14.25 28.16
CA THR A 304 -24.99 -13.58 29.34
C THR A 304 -24.78 -14.34 30.65
N LYS A 305 -24.43 -15.63 30.59
CA LYS A 305 -24.33 -16.48 31.78
C LYS A 305 -22.89 -16.70 32.24
N SER A 306 -22.01 -17.13 31.33
CA SER A 306 -20.61 -17.46 31.67
C SER A 306 -19.64 -16.29 31.52
N GLN A 307 -20.03 -15.21 30.83
CA GLN A 307 -19.20 -14.02 30.63
C GLN A 307 -19.63 -12.95 31.63
N ASN A 308 -18.67 -12.40 32.39
CA ASN A 308 -18.92 -11.20 33.17
C ASN A 308 -18.92 -9.98 32.23
N ASN A 309 -20.01 -9.78 31.50
CA ASN A 309 -20.15 -8.71 30.50
C ASN A 309 -19.88 -7.32 31.07
N ASN A 310 -20.07 -7.11 32.38
CA ASN A 310 -19.80 -5.83 33.03
C ASN A 310 -18.30 -5.47 33.02
N ALA A 311 -17.41 -6.47 32.91
CA ALA A 311 -15.97 -6.27 32.78
C ALA A 311 -15.50 -6.12 31.33
N VAL A 312 -16.39 -6.34 30.35
CA VAL A 312 -16.06 -6.28 28.92
C VAL A 312 -16.78 -5.09 28.29
N HIS A 313 -16.02 -4.04 27.97
CA HIS A 313 -16.57 -2.74 27.57
C HIS A 313 -16.71 -2.52 26.06
N GLU A 314 -16.36 -3.53 25.26
CA GLU A 314 -16.30 -3.43 23.80
C GLU A 314 -17.12 -4.50 23.11
N SER A 315 -17.74 -4.11 22.00
CA SER A 315 -18.41 -4.99 21.07
C SER A 315 -17.70 -5.02 19.73
N LEU A 316 -17.86 -6.12 19.01
CA LEU A 316 -17.34 -6.28 17.64
C LEU A 316 -18.43 -6.05 16.62
N LYS A 317 -18.04 -5.43 15.52
CA LYS A 317 -18.85 -5.28 14.31
C LYS A 317 -18.02 -5.70 13.10
N SER A 318 -18.62 -6.47 12.20
CA SER A 318 -17.94 -6.83 10.96
C SER A 318 -17.76 -5.62 10.05
N THR A 319 -16.58 -5.51 9.43
CA THR A 319 -16.26 -4.45 8.46
C THR A 319 -16.24 -4.97 7.02
N GLY A 320 -16.14 -6.29 6.84
CA GLY A 320 -16.19 -6.95 5.56
C GLY A 320 -15.94 -8.46 5.66
N PHE A 321 -16.26 -9.16 4.58
CA PHE A 321 -15.89 -10.56 4.37
C PHE A 321 -15.20 -10.70 3.01
N ILE A 322 -13.95 -11.17 3.00
CA ILE A 322 -13.12 -11.29 1.79
C ILE A 322 -12.52 -12.69 1.71
N SER A 323 -12.96 -13.46 0.71
CA SER A 323 -12.46 -14.80 0.37
C SER A 323 -12.20 -15.69 1.59
N GLY A 324 -13.24 -15.96 2.39
CA GLY A 324 -13.14 -16.87 3.53
C GLY A 324 -12.72 -16.20 4.85
N THR A 325 -12.46 -14.90 4.86
CA THR A 325 -12.03 -14.19 6.06
C THR A 325 -13.01 -13.08 6.42
N MET A 326 -13.52 -13.10 7.66
CA MET A 326 -14.33 -12.05 8.26
C MET A 326 -13.43 -11.06 8.99
N PHE A 327 -13.67 -9.76 8.80
CA PHE A 327 -12.88 -8.68 9.40
C PHE A 327 -13.72 -7.87 10.39
N TRP A 328 -13.07 -7.34 11.43
CA TRP A 328 -13.76 -6.75 12.57
C TRP A 328 -13.18 -5.42 12.97
N THR A 329 -14.07 -4.50 13.34
CA THR A 329 -13.73 -3.34 14.15
C THR A 329 -14.38 -3.43 15.52
N THR A 330 -14.05 -2.50 16.40
CA THR A 330 -14.59 -2.44 17.76
C THR A 330 -15.33 -1.14 17.99
N PHE A 331 -16.39 -1.19 18.79
CA PHE A 331 -17.09 0.00 19.26
C PHE A 331 -17.47 -0.15 20.73
N LYS A 332 -17.62 0.99 21.40
CA LYS A 332 -18.16 1.05 22.76
C LYS A 332 -19.67 1.20 22.69
N ILE A 333 -20.37 0.48 23.55
CA ILE A 333 -21.82 0.61 23.76
C ILE A 333 -22.06 1.51 24.96
#